data_AF-A0AAE8KCW9-F1
#
_entry.id   AF-A0AAE8KCW9-F1
#
_cell.length_a   1.000
_cell.length_b   1.000
_cell.length_c   1.000
_cell.angle_alpha   90.00
_cell.angle_beta   90.00
_cell.angle_gamma   90.00
#
_symmetry.space_group_name_H-M   'P 1'
#
loop_
_entity.id
_entity.type
_entity.pdbx_description
1 polymer ?
#
loop_
_entity_poly.entity_id
_entity_poly.type
_entity_poly.pdbx_seq_one_letter_code
_entity_poly.pdbx_strand_id
1 'polypeptide(L)'
;MNSISSKEIYDLKAPFAPGTYIELFLENNDDIQRKWGFFECDSQAKMQLLFVSDDYLQSFDSFSTLVDIDEDGELECNDDYNATLIEQENTNKIGFSLPLYRTKETKFEKYYIVVFAYEGEMPTLQDPYVIIDMSFRVGIGEDDNVTNGVNLANYPKNIQEWNQISHIQSVWDAVKFFECLSKKIGDTFTIMRENFFSFCKNNPQIAGKIAYIYYRFDLGSQSFIDSVENDFKDYQRDRDFYFQTCKDVLLNCPIEKNNPKTLKEKYDELMQGKKLDIAIYKNLISKIAIAICEKLDLNLITKNGEIDFFQGDEEEWGEYCKRRIRVNENNLHDLKEIIKTMIHEIRHFYVETYYYPGQGILRGYLFYAHGFSISDDYKILFDGFYKFDDKERQENAYEIQPNERDARFVEKIIDFLG
;
A
#
# COMPACT_ATOMS: atom_id res chain seq x y z
N MET A 1 0.79 13.86 -37.61
CA MET A 1 0.71 12.64 -36.79
C MET A 1 0.29 13.11 -35.42
N ASN A 2 -0.95 12.82 -35.04
CA ASN A 2 -1.40 13.08 -33.68
C ASN A 2 -0.84 11.94 -32.84
N SER A 3 0.00 12.26 -31.86
CA SER A 3 0.66 11.27 -31.01
C SER A 3 0.22 11.48 -29.57
N ILE A 4 0.06 10.38 -28.83
CA ILE A 4 -0.12 10.42 -27.38
C ILE A 4 1.26 10.49 -26.77
N SER A 5 1.47 11.47 -25.90
CA SER A 5 2.65 11.55 -25.07
C SER A 5 2.25 11.43 -23.61
N SER A 6 3.20 10.99 -22.81
CA SER A 6 3.11 11.05 -21.36
C SER A 6 3.90 12.27 -20.88
N LYS A 7 3.67 12.77 -19.65
CA LYS A 7 4.58 13.79 -19.06
C LYS A 7 6.04 13.35 -19.23
N GLU A 8 7.00 14.28 -19.35
CA GLU A 8 8.46 14.05 -19.49
C GLU A 8 9.11 13.22 -18.34
N ILE A 9 8.29 12.62 -17.48
CA ILE A 9 8.60 11.97 -16.22
C ILE A 9 8.54 10.44 -16.35
N TYR A 10 7.88 9.90 -17.39
CA TYR A 10 7.78 8.46 -17.63
C TYR A 10 8.85 7.96 -18.61
N ASP A 11 9.50 6.85 -18.29
CA ASP A 11 10.24 6.06 -19.27
C ASP A 11 9.33 4.98 -19.84
N LEU A 12 8.66 5.26 -20.96
CA LEU A 12 7.74 4.31 -21.61
C LEU A 12 8.41 3.01 -22.08
N LYS A 13 9.75 2.93 -22.04
CA LYS A 13 10.50 1.70 -22.36
C LYS A 13 10.70 0.81 -21.13
N ALA A 14 10.53 1.34 -19.94
CA ALA A 14 10.58 0.59 -18.70
C ALA A 14 9.22 -0.07 -18.41
N PRO A 15 9.21 -1.28 -17.84
CA PRO A 15 7.96 -1.94 -17.47
C PRO A 15 7.34 -1.26 -16.24
N PHE A 16 6.06 -0.91 -16.37
CA PHE A 16 5.22 -0.38 -15.31
C PHE A 16 4.67 -1.51 -14.45
N ALA A 17 4.45 -1.21 -13.16
CA ALA A 17 3.72 -2.08 -12.28
C ALA A 17 2.20 -1.96 -12.53
N PRO A 18 1.42 -3.03 -12.39
CA PRO A 18 -0.05 -2.94 -12.26
C PRO A 18 -0.47 -1.92 -11.20
N GLY A 19 -1.63 -1.30 -11.35
CA GLY A 19 -2.13 -0.27 -10.43
C GLY A 19 -1.45 1.11 -10.53
N THR A 20 -0.34 1.24 -11.28
CA THR A 20 0.38 2.53 -11.38
C THR A 20 -0.50 3.62 -11.98
N TYR A 21 -0.62 4.76 -11.29
CA TYR A 21 -1.27 5.96 -11.84
C TYR A 21 -0.44 6.57 -12.98
N ILE A 22 -1.10 6.87 -14.09
CA ILE A 22 -0.50 7.47 -15.27
C ILE A 22 -1.35 8.65 -15.77
N GLU A 23 -0.66 9.65 -16.32
CA GLU A 23 -1.29 10.78 -17.01
C GLU A 23 -0.80 10.83 -18.46
N LEU A 24 -1.74 10.90 -19.39
CA LEU A 24 -1.49 10.98 -20.83
C LEU A 24 -2.10 12.26 -21.40
N PHE A 25 -1.45 12.82 -22.42
CA PHE A 25 -1.97 13.96 -23.16
C PHE A 25 -1.68 13.87 -24.65
N LEU A 26 -2.54 14.48 -25.44
CA LEU A 26 -2.36 14.61 -26.88
C LEU A 26 -1.41 15.77 -27.18
N GLU A 27 -0.41 15.52 -28.03
CA GLU A 27 0.58 16.56 -28.38
C GLU A 27 -0.02 17.74 -29.16
N ASN A 28 -1.10 17.48 -29.91
CA ASN A 28 -1.85 18.50 -30.62
C ASN A 28 -3.18 18.72 -29.90
N ASN A 29 -3.31 19.84 -29.18
CA ASN A 29 -4.60 20.30 -28.68
C ASN A 29 -5.43 20.76 -29.88
N ASP A 30 -6.50 20.02 -30.17
CA ASP A 30 -7.60 20.47 -31.00
C ASP A 30 -8.89 20.50 -30.17
N ASP A 31 -9.92 21.14 -30.71
CA ASP A 31 -11.23 21.31 -30.03
C ASP A 31 -12.10 20.04 -30.16
N ILE A 32 -11.51 18.90 -30.53
CA ILE A 32 -12.23 17.65 -30.72
C ILE A 32 -12.41 16.97 -29.37
N GLN A 33 -13.66 16.65 -29.04
CA GLN A 33 -13.98 15.82 -27.88
C GLN A 33 -13.63 14.36 -28.19
N ARG A 34 -12.67 13.81 -27.45
CA ARG A 34 -12.23 12.41 -27.57
C ARG A 34 -12.60 11.57 -26.37
N LYS A 35 -12.92 10.32 -26.68
CA LYS A 35 -13.02 9.20 -25.75
C LYS A 35 -11.63 8.61 -25.52
N TRP A 36 -11.48 7.88 -24.41
CA TRP A 36 -10.25 7.17 -24.07
C TRP A 36 -10.56 5.73 -23.71
N GLY A 37 -9.72 4.81 -24.15
CA GLY A 37 -9.89 3.40 -23.87
C GLY A 37 -8.62 2.63 -24.17
N PHE A 38 -8.57 1.36 -23.79
CA PHE A 38 -7.39 0.53 -23.99
C PHE A 38 -7.71 -0.93 -24.28
N PHE A 39 -6.73 -1.62 -24.87
CA PHE A 39 -6.71 -3.07 -25.00
C PHE A 39 -5.66 -3.68 -24.10
N GLU A 40 -6.02 -4.77 -23.41
CA GLU A 40 -5.07 -5.61 -22.68
C GLU A 40 -4.46 -6.70 -23.54
N CYS A 41 -3.14 -6.80 -23.54
CA CYS A 41 -2.39 -7.75 -24.35
C CYS A 41 -1.45 -8.60 -23.48
N ASP A 42 -1.83 -9.85 -23.24
CA ASP A 42 -1.07 -10.84 -22.47
C ASP A 42 0.15 -11.44 -23.22
N SER A 43 0.51 -10.86 -24.37
CA SER A 43 1.68 -11.24 -25.15
C SER A 43 2.04 -10.17 -26.18
N GLN A 44 3.30 -10.16 -26.61
CA GLN A 44 3.74 -9.33 -27.73
C GLN A 44 3.00 -9.68 -29.04
N ALA A 45 2.69 -10.95 -29.27
CA ALA A 45 1.96 -11.39 -30.45
C ALA A 45 0.54 -10.81 -30.47
N LYS A 46 -0.19 -10.86 -29.33
CA LYS A 46 -1.52 -10.25 -29.23
C LYS A 46 -1.47 -8.74 -29.47
N MET A 47 -0.49 -8.04 -28.89
CA MET A 47 -0.29 -6.60 -29.13
C MET A 47 -0.05 -6.30 -30.62
N GLN A 48 0.81 -7.08 -31.29
CA GLN A 48 1.10 -6.87 -32.72
C GLN A 48 -0.12 -7.12 -33.62
N LEU A 49 -1.02 -8.04 -33.23
CA LEU A 49 -2.24 -8.32 -33.98
C LEU A 49 -3.21 -7.13 -33.98
N LEU A 50 -3.20 -6.28 -32.96
CA LEU A 50 -4.01 -5.06 -32.92
C LEU A 50 -3.72 -4.13 -34.11
N PHE A 51 -2.51 -4.18 -34.66
CA PHE A 51 -2.03 -3.27 -35.72
C PHE A 51 -2.07 -3.88 -37.13
N VAL A 52 -2.76 -5.00 -37.33
CA VAL A 52 -2.87 -5.66 -38.64
C VAL A 52 -3.87 -4.95 -39.56
N SER A 53 -5.06 -4.64 -39.05
CA SER A 53 -6.12 -3.87 -39.72
C SER A 53 -7.16 -3.39 -38.71
N ASP A 54 -7.99 -2.42 -39.09
CA ASP A 54 -9.13 -1.97 -38.26
C ASP A 54 -10.08 -3.14 -37.94
N ASP A 55 -10.36 -4.03 -38.90
CA ASP A 55 -11.18 -5.23 -38.66
C ASP A 55 -10.59 -6.14 -37.57
N TYR A 56 -9.26 -6.29 -37.52
CA TYR A 56 -8.61 -7.07 -36.47
C TYR A 56 -8.71 -6.35 -35.13
N LEU A 57 -8.39 -5.05 -35.07
CA LEU A 57 -8.49 -4.22 -33.87
C LEU A 57 -9.89 -4.31 -33.23
N GLN A 58 -10.92 -4.16 -34.06
CA GLN A 58 -12.33 -4.17 -33.64
C GLN A 58 -12.88 -5.57 -33.32
N SER A 59 -12.13 -6.64 -33.64
CA SER A 59 -12.53 -8.03 -33.34
C SER A 59 -12.14 -8.49 -31.93
N PHE A 60 -11.35 -7.71 -31.19
CA PHE A 60 -10.92 -8.09 -29.84
C PHE A 60 -11.96 -7.69 -28.79
N ASP A 61 -12.47 -8.69 -28.07
CA ASP A 61 -13.39 -8.50 -26.94
C ASP A 61 -12.73 -7.87 -25.69
N SER A 62 -11.43 -7.59 -25.72
CA SER A 62 -10.66 -7.08 -24.57
C SER A 62 -10.47 -5.56 -24.57
N PHE A 63 -11.41 -4.82 -25.18
CA PHE A 63 -11.41 -3.36 -25.12
C PHE A 63 -12.10 -2.88 -23.84
N SER A 64 -11.51 -1.89 -23.18
CA SER A 64 -12.07 -1.26 -21.98
C SER A 64 -12.05 0.25 -22.14
N THR A 65 -13.20 0.88 -21.88
CA THR A 65 -13.33 2.33 -21.91
C THR A 65 -12.83 2.93 -20.60
N LEU A 66 -12.06 4.01 -20.69
CA LEU A 66 -11.59 4.82 -19.56
C LEU A 66 -12.43 6.09 -19.41
N VAL A 67 -12.73 6.74 -20.54
CA VAL A 67 -13.63 7.89 -20.61
C VAL A 67 -14.50 7.73 -21.84
N ASP A 68 -15.82 7.82 -21.64
CA ASP A 68 -16.83 7.80 -22.71
C ASP A 68 -17.67 9.09 -22.70
N ILE A 69 -18.54 9.22 -23.70
CA ILE A 69 -19.59 10.23 -23.77
C ILE A 69 -20.92 9.48 -23.70
N ASP A 70 -21.76 9.84 -22.73
CA ASP A 70 -23.06 9.21 -22.49
C ASP A 70 -24.13 9.67 -23.51
N GLU A 71 -25.35 9.14 -23.35
CA GLU A 71 -26.48 9.46 -24.24
C GLU A 71 -26.92 10.93 -24.21
N ASP A 72 -26.64 11.63 -23.10
CA ASP A 72 -26.94 13.05 -22.90
C ASP A 72 -25.79 13.96 -23.38
N GLY A 73 -24.66 13.38 -23.81
CA GLY A 73 -23.49 14.09 -24.28
C GLY A 73 -22.50 14.48 -23.18
N GLU A 74 -22.65 13.93 -21.98
CA GLU A 74 -21.80 14.17 -20.82
C GLU A 74 -20.66 13.15 -20.76
N LEU A 75 -19.51 13.56 -20.21
CA LEU A 75 -18.32 12.71 -20.12
C LEU A 75 -18.42 11.78 -18.90
N GLU A 76 -18.33 10.47 -19.12
CA GLU A 76 -18.34 9.44 -18.08
C GLU A 76 -16.92 8.88 -17.90
N CYS A 77 -16.42 8.88 -16.67
CA CYS A 77 -15.11 8.31 -16.33
C CYS A 77 -15.28 6.92 -15.69
N ASN A 78 -14.39 5.99 -16.03
CA ASN A 78 -14.42 4.65 -15.46
C ASN A 78 -13.79 4.60 -14.06
N ASP A 79 -14.63 4.35 -13.05
CA ASP A 79 -14.23 4.25 -11.64
C ASP A 79 -13.31 3.06 -11.36
N ASP A 80 -13.44 1.94 -12.08
CA ASP A 80 -12.61 0.73 -11.85
C ASP A 80 -11.12 1.00 -12.10
N TYR A 81 -10.81 2.01 -12.93
CA TYR A 81 -9.46 2.45 -13.25
C TYR A 81 -9.12 3.81 -12.64
N ASN A 82 -9.95 4.34 -11.74
CA ASN A 82 -9.80 5.70 -11.20
C ASN A 82 -9.56 6.74 -12.32
N ALA A 83 -10.29 6.60 -13.43
CA ALA A 83 -10.11 7.47 -14.57
C ALA A 83 -10.64 8.86 -14.25
N THR A 84 -9.94 9.88 -14.74
CA THR A 84 -10.31 11.27 -14.52
C THR A 84 -9.82 12.16 -15.66
N LEU A 85 -10.65 13.13 -16.03
CA LEU A 85 -10.23 14.24 -16.87
C LEU A 85 -9.48 15.26 -16.01
N ILE A 86 -8.22 15.50 -16.35
CA ILE A 86 -7.36 16.37 -15.53
C ILE A 86 -7.78 17.83 -15.65
N GLU A 87 -8.44 18.17 -16.76
CA GLU A 87 -9.08 19.46 -17.02
C GLU A 87 -10.50 19.15 -17.53
N GLN A 88 -11.53 19.49 -16.75
CA GLN A 88 -12.93 19.07 -17.01
C GLN A 88 -13.44 19.45 -18.41
N GLU A 89 -12.93 20.53 -18.99
CA GLU A 89 -13.33 21.00 -20.32
C GLU A 89 -12.42 20.50 -21.45
N ASN A 90 -11.38 19.72 -21.12
CA ASN A 90 -10.33 19.32 -22.05
C ASN A 90 -10.15 17.80 -22.10
N THR A 91 -10.77 17.16 -23.09
CA THR A 91 -10.61 15.72 -23.36
C THR A 91 -9.23 15.33 -23.87
N ASN A 92 -8.31 16.29 -24.11
CA ASN A 92 -6.97 15.97 -24.59
C ASN A 92 -6.04 15.44 -23.49
N LYS A 93 -6.50 15.36 -22.24
CA LYS A 93 -5.69 14.90 -21.11
C LYS A 93 -6.48 14.03 -20.13
N ILE A 94 -5.95 12.84 -19.88
CA ILE A 94 -6.53 11.86 -18.97
C ILE A 94 -5.53 11.46 -17.89
N GLY A 95 -6.03 11.18 -16.69
CA GLY A 95 -5.35 10.44 -15.64
C GLY A 95 -6.09 9.15 -15.34
N PHE A 96 -5.39 8.04 -15.12
CA PHE A 96 -6.00 6.76 -14.73
C PHE A 96 -4.95 5.83 -14.12
N SER A 97 -5.42 4.80 -13.41
CA SER A 97 -4.60 3.71 -12.88
C SER A 97 -4.56 2.56 -13.87
N LEU A 98 -3.38 2.00 -14.09
CA LEU A 98 -3.24 0.74 -14.82
C LEU A 98 -4.05 -0.38 -14.14
N PRO A 99 -4.60 -1.36 -14.89
CA PRO A 99 -5.28 -2.51 -14.29
C PRO A 99 -4.40 -3.16 -13.22
N LEU A 100 -4.95 -3.32 -12.00
CA LEU A 100 -4.25 -3.98 -10.90
C LEU A 100 -4.12 -5.49 -11.16
N TYR A 101 -5.19 -6.09 -11.66
CA TYR A 101 -5.27 -7.49 -12.02
C TYR A 101 -4.90 -7.70 -13.48
N ARG A 102 -4.17 -8.79 -13.77
CA ARG A 102 -3.81 -9.17 -15.13
C ARG A 102 -4.31 -10.57 -15.44
N THR A 103 -4.79 -10.74 -16.67
CA THR A 103 -5.13 -12.07 -17.16
C THR A 103 -3.87 -12.95 -17.24
N LYS A 104 -3.98 -14.21 -16.81
CA LYS A 104 -2.89 -15.19 -16.85
C LYS A 104 -1.61 -14.71 -16.11
N GLU A 105 -1.78 -14.13 -14.92
CA GLU A 105 -0.71 -13.55 -14.09
C GLU A 105 0.53 -14.45 -13.96
N THR A 106 0.33 -15.76 -13.88
CA THR A 106 1.42 -16.76 -13.75
C THR A 106 2.07 -17.20 -15.06
N LYS A 107 1.52 -16.87 -16.24
CA LYS A 107 1.91 -17.49 -17.52
C LYS A 107 2.46 -16.56 -18.59
N PHE A 108 2.20 -15.26 -18.52
CA PHE A 108 2.71 -14.34 -19.54
C PHE A 108 4.23 -14.12 -19.42
N GLU A 109 4.91 -13.78 -20.50
CA GLU A 109 6.29 -13.24 -20.45
C GLU A 109 6.28 -11.72 -20.63
N LYS A 110 5.32 -11.22 -21.41
CA LYS A 110 5.09 -9.82 -21.68
C LYS A 110 3.61 -9.51 -21.51
N TYR A 111 3.31 -8.36 -20.91
CA TYR A 111 1.97 -7.81 -20.79
C TYR A 111 1.99 -6.35 -21.21
N TYR A 112 1.09 -5.96 -22.09
CA TYR A 112 0.97 -4.59 -22.58
C TYR A 112 -0.44 -4.09 -22.39
N ILE A 113 -0.57 -2.78 -22.19
CA ILE A 113 -1.79 -2.09 -22.53
C ILE A 113 -1.53 -1.17 -23.73
N VAL A 114 -2.50 -1.09 -24.63
CA VAL A 114 -2.47 -0.14 -25.76
C VAL A 114 -3.61 0.83 -25.57
N VAL A 115 -3.28 2.09 -25.28
CA VAL A 115 -4.25 3.13 -24.95
C VAL A 115 -4.49 3.98 -26.19
N PHE A 116 -5.75 4.24 -26.49
CA PHE A 116 -6.20 5.05 -27.62
C PHE A 116 -6.97 6.28 -27.13
N ALA A 117 -6.85 7.37 -27.89
CA ALA A 117 -7.77 8.50 -27.82
C ALA A 117 -8.53 8.58 -29.15
N TYR A 118 -9.86 8.48 -29.13
CA TYR A 118 -10.66 8.21 -30.34
C TYR A 118 -12.00 8.96 -30.33
N GLU A 119 -12.67 9.06 -31.49
CA GLU A 119 -13.94 9.79 -31.67
C GLU A 119 -15.15 8.88 -31.92
N GLY A 120 -14.91 7.65 -32.43
CA GLY A 120 -15.97 6.69 -32.79
C GLY A 120 -16.49 5.83 -31.63
N GLU A 121 -17.24 4.78 -31.95
CA GLU A 121 -17.62 3.74 -30.98
C GLU A 121 -16.42 2.88 -30.56
N MET A 122 -15.52 2.61 -31.51
CA MET A 122 -14.28 1.86 -31.33
C MET A 122 -13.11 2.62 -31.93
N PRO A 123 -11.88 2.44 -31.39
CA PRO A 123 -10.68 3.02 -32.00
C PRO A 123 -10.38 2.39 -33.36
N THR A 124 -9.63 3.14 -34.16
CA THR A 124 -9.08 2.79 -35.46
C THR A 124 -7.56 2.95 -35.45
N LEU A 125 -6.88 2.38 -36.45
CA LEU A 125 -5.44 2.53 -36.61
C LEU A 125 -4.99 3.96 -36.95
N GLN A 126 -5.92 4.86 -37.27
CA GLN A 126 -5.64 6.27 -37.50
C GLN A 126 -5.63 7.08 -36.20
N ASP A 127 -6.24 6.56 -35.14
CA ASP A 127 -6.33 7.23 -33.86
C ASP A 127 -4.96 7.28 -33.15
N PRO A 128 -4.68 8.35 -32.39
CA PRO A 128 -3.52 8.40 -31.51
C PRO A 128 -3.51 7.23 -30.53
N TYR A 129 -2.35 6.61 -30.34
CA TYR A 129 -2.17 5.55 -29.35
C TYR A 129 -0.81 5.61 -28.65
N VAL A 130 -0.73 4.97 -27.48
CA VAL A 130 0.52 4.66 -26.79
C VAL A 130 0.52 3.21 -26.31
N ILE A 131 1.67 2.55 -26.41
CA ILE A 131 1.88 1.19 -25.90
C ILE A 131 2.64 1.30 -24.57
N ILE A 132 2.10 0.69 -23.52
CA ILE A 132 2.69 0.69 -22.19
C ILE A 132 3.04 -0.75 -21.83
N ASP A 133 4.32 -1.02 -21.58
CA ASP A 133 4.78 -2.31 -21.05
C ASP A 133 4.38 -2.40 -19.57
N MET A 134 3.51 -3.34 -19.24
CA MET A 134 3.04 -3.63 -17.88
C MET A 134 3.53 -5.02 -17.44
N SER A 135 4.72 -5.44 -17.87
CA SER A 135 5.24 -6.78 -17.57
C SER A 135 5.89 -6.89 -16.19
N PHE A 136 5.92 -5.82 -15.39
CA PHE A 136 6.58 -5.85 -14.08
C PHE A 136 5.90 -6.84 -13.14
N ARG A 137 6.68 -7.70 -12.47
CA ARG A 137 6.17 -8.73 -11.55
C ARG A 137 6.81 -8.67 -10.18
N VAL A 138 6.07 -9.09 -9.16
CA VAL A 138 6.62 -9.25 -7.81
C VAL A 138 6.24 -10.64 -7.29
N GLY A 139 7.25 -11.41 -6.85
CA GLY A 139 7.05 -12.77 -6.38
C GLY A 139 6.67 -13.78 -7.47
N ILE A 140 6.20 -14.95 -7.02
CA ILE A 140 5.72 -16.06 -7.87
C ILE A 140 4.31 -16.45 -7.42
N GLY A 141 3.39 -16.60 -8.37
CA GLY A 141 2.01 -17.03 -8.11
C GLY A 141 0.98 -15.97 -8.47
N GLU A 142 -0.29 -16.30 -8.25
CA GLU A 142 -1.42 -15.38 -8.35
C GLU A 142 -1.49 -14.48 -7.09
N ASP A 143 -2.29 -13.41 -7.11
CA ASP A 143 -2.27 -12.36 -6.08
C ASP A 143 -2.55 -12.86 -4.65
N ASP A 144 -3.44 -13.84 -4.48
CA ASP A 144 -3.76 -14.41 -3.15
C ASP A 144 -2.77 -15.48 -2.66
N ASN A 145 -1.88 -15.95 -3.55
CA ASN A 145 -0.97 -17.07 -3.29
C ASN A 145 0.46 -16.74 -3.71
N VAL A 146 0.87 -15.48 -3.50
CA VAL A 146 2.23 -15.02 -3.80
C VAL A 146 3.21 -15.73 -2.87
N THR A 147 4.26 -16.25 -3.48
CA THR A 147 5.40 -16.87 -2.80
C THR A 147 6.69 -16.15 -3.16
N ASN A 148 7.66 -16.25 -2.27
CA ASN A 148 9.00 -15.75 -2.46
C ASN A 148 9.72 -16.55 -3.56
N GLY A 149 10.27 -15.86 -4.54
CA GLY A 149 11.05 -16.43 -5.64
C GLY A 149 12.55 -16.48 -5.38
N VAL A 150 13.31 -16.66 -6.46
CA VAL A 150 14.77 -16.71 -6.44
C VAL A 150 15.34 -15.30 -6.50
N ASN A 151 16.35 -15.03 -5.68
CA ASN A 151 17.07 -13.76 -5.68
C ASN A 151 17.67 -13.44 -7.06
N LEU A 152 17.74 -12.16 -7.39
CA LEU A 152 18.47 -11.68 -8.57
C LEU A 152 19.94 -12.10 -8.51
N ALA A 153 20.46 -12.59 -9.63
CA ALA A 153 21.87 -12.95 -9.76
C ALA A 153 22.81 -11.73 -9.63
N ASN A 154 22.35 -10.58 -10.13
CA ASN A 154 23.09 -9.30 -10.05
C ASN A 154 22.12 -8.18 -9.72
N TYR A 155 22.39 -7.45 -8.64
CA TYR A 155 21.56 -6.32 -8.25
C TYR A 155 21.87 -5.07 -9.09
N PRO A 156 20.83 -4.38 -9.59
CA PRO A 156 20.98 -3.04 -10.15
C PRO A 156 21.67 -2.09 -9.15
N LYS A 157 22.51 -1.20 -9.67
CA LYS A 157 23.37 -0.32 -8.85
C LYS A 157 22.71 1.00 -8.47
N ASN A 158 21.71 1.43 -9.24
CA ASN A 158 21.02 2.70 -9.07
C ASN A 158 19.54 2.55 -9.43
N ILE A 159 18.74 3.57 -9.08
CA ILE A 159 17.29 3.51 -9.22
C ILE A 159 16.84 3.48 -10.69
N GLN A 160 17.62 4.05 -11.60
CA GLN A 160 17.32 4.01 -13.03
C GLN A 160 17.43 2.59 -13.57
N GLU A 161 18.48 1.85 -13.20
CA GLU A 161 18.63 0.43 -13.55
C GLU A 161 17.54 -0.42 -12.91
N TRP A 162 17.18 -0.16 -11.64
CA TRP A 162 16.02 -0.79 -10.99
C TRP A 162 14.71 -0.48 -11.72
N ASN A 163 14.58 0.70 -12.33
CA ASN A 163 13.39 1.00 -13.12
C ASN A 163 13.30 0.15 -14.40
N GLN A 164 14.42 -0.33 -14.94
CA GLN A 164 14.41 -1.09 -16.19
C GLN A 164 14.08 -2.58 -16.00
N ILE A 165 14.19 -3.11 -14.79
CA ILE A 165 13.94 -4.54 -14.58
C ILE A 165 12.44 -4.84 -14.61
N SER A 166 12.10 -6.03 -15.10
CA SER A 166 10.71 -6.51 -15.20
C SER A 166 10.25 -7.29 -13.98
N HIS A 167 11.07 -7.43 -12.93
CA HIS A 167 10.68 -8.25 -11.79
C HIS A 167 11.44 -7.93 -10.49
N ILE A 168 10.76 -8.16 -9.37
CA ILE A 168 11.32 -8.34 -8.03
C ILE A 168 10.86 -9.71 -7.57
N GLN A 169 11.72 -10.73 -7.68
CA GLN A 169 11.29 -12.12 -7.48
C GLN A 169 11.20 -12.47 -6.00
N SER A 170 11.99 -11.83 -5.14
CA SER A 170 12.07 -12.16 -3.73
C SER A 170 11.97 -10.94 -2.82
N VAL A 171 11.64 -11.17 -1.55
CA VAL A 171 11.72 -10.16 -0.47
C VAL A 171 13.12 -9.59 -0.37
N TRP A 172 14.15 -10.41 -0.66
CA TRP A 172 15.52 -9.93 -0.69
C TRP A 172 15.76 -8.90 -1.80
N ASP A 173 15.20 -9.13 -2.99
CA ASP A 173 15.27 -8.16 -4.07
C ASP A 173 14.53 -6.87 -3.70
N ALA A 174 13.38 -6.97 -3.05
CA ALA A 174 12.65 -5.81 -2.54
C ALA A 174 13.49 -5.02 -1.53
N VAL A 175 14.13 -5.70 -0.57
CA VAL A 175 15.05 -5.05 0.38
C VAL A 175 16.20 -4.35 -0.32
N LYS A 176 16.79 -4.95 -1.36
CA LYS A 176 17.86 -4.30 -2.14
C LYS A 176 17.36 -3.12 -2.96
N PHE A 177 16.14 -3.18 -3.47
CA PHE A 177 15.48 -2.06 -4.12
C PHE A 177 15.27 -0.89 -3.14
N PHE A 178 14.73 -1.13 -1.95
CA PHE A 178 14.53 -0.09 -0.93
C PHE A 178 15.84 0.45 -0.37
N GLU A 179 16.87 -0.38 -0.20
CA GLU A 179 18.22 0.07 0.17
C GLU A 179 18.82 0.99 -0.91
N CYS A 180 18.54 0.71 -2.19
CA CYS A 180 18.96 1.59 -3.28
C CYS A 180 18.18 2.91 -3.28
N LEU A 181 16.88 2.86 -2.99
CA LEU A 181 16.03 4.05 -2.86
C LEU A 181 16.49 4.95 -1.70
N SER A 182 16.82 4.37 -0.54
CA SER A 182 17.24 5.15 0.63
C SER A 182 18.55 5.88 0.37
N LYS A 183 19.50 5.25 -0.32
CA LYS A 183 20.73 5.93 -0.78
C LYS A 183 20.47 7.13 -1.70
N LYS A 184 19.34 7.15 -2.41
CA LYS A 184 18.94 8.23 -3.32
C LYS A 184 18.16 9.34 -2.62
N ILE A 185 17.30 8.99 -1.66
CA ILE A 185 16.30 9.90 -1.07
C ILE A 185 16.71 10.36 0.34
N GLY A 186 17.30 9.49 1.16
CA GLY A 186 17.67 9.75 2.54
C GLY A 186 17.71 8.48 3.40
N ASP A 187 18.25 8.59 4.62
CA ASP A 187 18.20 7.48 5.60
C ASP A 187 16.75 7.19 6.00
N THR A 188 16.37 5.91 6.04
CA THR A 188 14.99 5.41 6.18
C THR A 188 14.17 6.13 7.26
N PHE A 189 14.70 6.39 8.46
CA PHE A 189 13.94 7.07 9.53
C PHE A 189 14.04 8.60 9.49
N THR A 190 14.83 9.13 8.57
CA THR A 190 15.03 10.56 8.35
C THR A 190 14.38 11.08 7.07
N ILE A 191 13.84 10.16 6.24
CA ILE A 191 13.10 10.54 5.04
C ILE A 191 11.88 11.36 5.48
N MET A 192 11.92 12.66 5.18
CA MET A 192 10.75 13.51 5.37
C MET A 192 9.67 13.09 4.38
N ARG A 193 8.43 12.95 4.86
CA ARG A 193 7.25 12.58 4.06
C ARG A 193 7.15 13.41 2.77
N GLU A 194 7.39 14.72 2.88
CA GLU A 194 7.39 15.65 1.74
C GLU A 194 8.45 15.34 0.67
N ASN A 195 9.64 14.90 1.08
CA ASN A 195 10.72 14.52 0.17
C ASN A 195 10.38 13.24 -0.59
N PHE A 196 9.88 12.22 0.12
CA PHE A 196 9.42 10.98 -0.50
C PHE A 196 8.28 11.24 -1.47
N PHE A 197 7.30 12.04 -1.08
CA PHE A 197 6.18 12.37 -1.94
C PHE A 197 6.59 13.16 -3.19
N SER A 198 7.45 14.17 -3.03
CA SER A 198 8.01 14.91 -4.16
C SER A 198 8.80 14.00 -5.10
N PHE A 199 9.50 13.00 -4.53
CA PHE A 199 10.15 11.97 -5.33
C PHE A 199 9.14 11.13 -6.11
N CYS A 200 8.08 10.61 -5.48
CA CYS A 200 7.04 9.80 -6.13
C CYS A 200 6.33 10.56 -7.26
N LYS A 201 5.96 11.83 -7.05
CA LYS A 201 5.37 12.68 -8.09
C LYS A 201 6.27 12.84 -9.32
N ASN A 202 7.57 12.90 -9.10
CA ASN A 202 8.59 13.00 -10.16
C ASN A 202 9.08 11.64 -10.66
N ASN A 203 8.60 10.53 -10.10
CA ASN A 203 8.97 9.16 -10.48
C ASN A 203 7.76 8.21 -10.31
N PRO A 204 6.61 8.48 -10.96
CA PRO A 204 5.37 7.74 -10.75
C PRO A 204 5.50 6.24 -11.06
N GLN A 205 6.36 5.84 -12.01
CA GLN A 205 6.67 4.43 -12.26
C GLN A 205 7.32 3.73 -11.05
N ILE A 206 8.22 4.43 -10.37
CA ILE A 206 8.86 3.91 -9.15
C ILE A 206 7.86 3.87 -8.01
N ALA A 207 6.99 4.89 -7.89
CA ALA A 207 5.92 4.91 -6.90
C ALA A 207 4.98 3.70 -7.07
N GLY A 208 4.54 3.41 -8.30
CA GLY A 208 3.74 2.24 -8.62
C GLY A 208 4.45 0.93 -8.28
N LYS A 209 5.77 0.83 -8.54
CA LYS A 209 6.56 -0.35 -8.14
C LYS A 209 6.63 -0.54 -6.62
N ILE A 210 6.79 0.54 -5.86
CA ILE A 210 6.78 0.49 -4.38
C ILE A 210 5.43 -0.07 -3.89
N ALA A 211 4.32 0.53 -4.35
CA ALA A 211 2.99 0.10 -3.96
C ALA A 211 2.67 -1.33 -4.42
N TYR A 212 3.10 -1.73 -5.61
CA TYR A 212 2.89 -3.10 -6.08
C TYR A 212 3.72 -4.14 -5.32
N ILE A 213 4.93 -3.78 -4.86
CA ILE A 213 5.69 -4.65 -3.95
C ILE A 213 4.90 -4.86 -2.66
N TYR A 214 4.35 -3.79 -2.07
CA TYR A 214 3.53 -3.87 -0.86
C TYR A 214 2.27 -4.71 -1.07
N TYR A 215 1.60 -4.52 -2.20
CA TYR A 215 0.46 -5.33 -2.60
C TYR A 215 0.82 -6.83 -2.70
N ARG A 216 1.92 -7.19 -3.37
CA ARG A 216 2.25 -8.62 -3.59
C ARG A 216 2.92 -9.30 -2.39
N PHE A 217 3.80 -8.62 -1.67
CA PHE A 217 4.52 -9.15 -0.50
C PHE A 217 3.79 -8.82 0.80
N ASP A 218 2.65 -9.50 0.98
CA ASP A 218 1.70 -9.24 2.05
C ASP A 218 2.08 -9.90 3.37
N LEU A 219 2.51 -9.12 4.37
CA LEU A 219 2.83 -9.60 5.72
C LEU A 219 1.61 -10.06 6.54
N GLY A 220 0.39 -9.80 6.05
CA GLY A 220 -0.84 -10.40 6.57
C GLY A 220 -1.04 -11.85 6.09
N SER A 221 -0.36 -12.27 5.02
CA SER A 221 -0.48 -13.61 4.46
C SER A 221 0.51 -14.59 5.09
N GLN A 222 -0.03 -15.62 5.75
CA GLN A 222 0.80 -16.65 6.36
C GLN A 222 1.51 -17.51 5.30
N SER A 223 0.85 -17.80 4.18
CA SER A 223 1.44 -18.57 3.08
C SER A 223 2.63 -17.84 2.46
N PHE A 224 2.54 -16.52 2.31
CA PHE A 224 3.67 -15.70 1.87
C PHE A 224 4.83 -15.74 2.88
N ILE A 225 4.57 -15.48 4.17
CA ILE A 225 5.61 -15.52 5.20
C ILE A 225 6.31 -16.88 5.22
N ASP A 226 5.55 -17.98 5.20
CA ASP A 226 6.07 -19.34 5.22
C ASP A 226 6.95 -19.65 4.00
N SER A 227 6.74 -18.94 2.88
CA SER A 227 7.55 -19.10 1.67
C SER A 227 8.94 -18.46 1.76
N VAL A 228 9.20 -17.60 2.74
CA VAL A 228 10.51 -16.95 2.94
C VAL A 228 11.44 -17.86 3.73
N GLU A 229 12.14 -18.75 3.01
CA GLU A 229 13.05 -19.74 3.59
C GLU A 229 14.05 -19.14 4.59
N ASN A 230 14.34 -19.90 5.66
CA ASN A 230 15.33 -19.60 6.70
C ASN A 230 15.05 -18.38 7.60
N ASP A 231 14.07 -17.52 7.29
CA ASP A 231 13.76 -16.34 8.10
C ASP A 231 12.35 -16.37 8.72
N PHE A 232 11.41 -17.08 8.08
CA PHE A 232 10.01 -17.09 8.50
C PHE A 232 9.81 -17.48 9.98
N LYS A 233 10.57 -18.44 10.51
CA LYS A 233 10.44 -18.90 11.91
C LYS A 233 10.84 -17.84 12.92
N ASP A 234 11.92 -17.12 12.65
CA ASP A 234 12.45 -16.11 13.58
C ASP A 234 11.59 -14.85 13.56
N TYR A 235 11.03 -14.50 12.40
CA TYR A 235 10.02 -13.46 12.29
C TYR A 235 8.68 -13.85 12.94
N GLN A 236 8.16 -15.05 12.68
CA GLN A 236 6.94 -15.56 13.34
C GLN A 236 7.08 -15.59 14.86
N ARG A 237 8.20 -16.11 15.38
CA ARG A 237 8.44 -16.16 16.83
C ARG A 237 8.44 -14.77 17.47
N ASP A 238 9.00 -13.77 16.81
CA ASP A 238 8.99 -12.38 17.27
C ASP A 238 7.57 -11.81 17.31
N ARG A 239 6.82 -12.01 16.23
CA ARG A 239 5.43 -11.58 16.12
C ARG A 239 4.53 -12.26 17.16
N ASP A 240 4.71 -13.57 17.36
CA ASP A 240 3.99 -14.35 18.38
C ASP A 240 4.38 -13.92 19.80
N PHE A 241 5.65 -13.59 20.03
CA PHE A 241 6.11 -13.07 21.32
C PHE A 241 5.46 -11.71 21.62
N TYR A 242 5.42 -10.79 20.66
CA TYR A 242 4.71 -9.52 20.79
C TYR A 242 3.23 -9.75 21.11
N PHE A 243 2.57 -10.58 20.29
CA PHE A 243 1.17 -10.94 20.47
C PHE A 243 0.91 -11.47 21.89
N GLN A 244 1.63 -12.52 22.32
CA GLN A 244 1.38 -13.10 23.63
C GLN A 244 1.69 -12.14 24.78
N THR A 245 2.67 -11.27 24.62
CA THR A 245 2.96 -10.23 25.61
C THR A 245 1.78 -9.27 25.79
N CYS A 246 1.19 -8.78 24.70
CA CYS A 246 0.00 -7.95 24.76
C CYS A 246 -1.19 -8.69 25.40
N LYS A 247 -1.39 -9.96 25.04
CA LYS A 247 -2.48 -10.79 25.58
C LYS A 247 -2.35 -10.97 27.09
N ASP A 248 -1.16 -11.33 27.54
CA ASP A 248 -0.87 -11.58 28.94
C ASP A 248 -1.05 -10.32 29.77
N VAL A 249 -0.64 -9.16 29.25
CA VAL A 249 -0.88 -7.87 29.92
C VAL A 249 -2.38 -7.60 30.06
N LEU A 250 -3.13 -7.68 28.96
CA LEU A 250 -4.57 -7.40 28.94
C LEU A 250 -5.35 -8.31 29.90
N LEU A 251 -4.99 -9.59 29.98
CA LEU A 251 -5.72 -10.57 30.79
C LEU A 251 -5.28 -10.58 32.26
N ASN A 252 -3.97 -10.46 32.52
CA ASN A 252 -3.41 -10.86 33.82
C ASN A 252 -2.72 -9.72 34.57
N CYS A 253 -2.44 -8.57 33.95
CA CYS A 253 -1.74 -7.50 34.64
C CYS A 253 -2.66 -6.82 35.67
N PRO A 254 -2.22 -6.64 36.93
CA PRO A 254 -3.00 -5.93 37.94
C PRO A 254 -3.02 -4.42 37.65
N ILE A 255 -4.13 -3.76 37.96
CA ILE A 255 -4.29 -2.31 37.76
C ILE A 255 -3.45 -1.51 38.76
N GLU A 256 -3.27 -2.02 39.97
CA GLU A 256 -2.45 -1.42 41.02
C GLU A 256 -1.76 -2.51 41.84
N LYS A 257 -0.58 -2.20 42.38
CA LYS A 257 0.21 -3.13 43.19
C LYS A 257 -0.55 -3.74 44.38
N ASN A 258 -1.58 -3.04 44.88
CA ASN A 258 -2.38 -3.42 46.04
C ASN A 258 -3.86 -3.71 45.72
N ASN A 259 -4.25 -3.68 44.44
CA ASN A 259 -5.63 -3.93 44.00
C ASN A 259 -5.64 -5.24 43.19
N PRO A 260 -6.42 -6.27 43.59
CA PRO A 260 -6.41 -7.56 42.91
C PRO A 260 -7.06 -7.53 41.52
N LYS A 261 -7.76 -6.45 41.15
CA LYS A 261 -8.41 -6.38 39.84
C LYS A 261 -7.38 -6.32 38.71
N THR A 262 -7.54 -7.23 37.76
CA THR A 262 -6.84 -7.28 36.47
C THR A 262 -7.36 -6.21 35.51
N LEU A 263 -6.55 -5.86 34.50
CA LEU A 263 -6.97 -4.96 33.42
C LEU A 263 -8.25 -5.45 32.72
N LYS A 264 -8.40 -6.76 32.49
CA LYS A 264 -9.62 -7.38 31.93
C LYS A 264 -10.85 -7.15 32.79
N GLU A 265 -10.76 -7.39 34.10
CA GLU A 265 -11.91 -7.21 35.00
C GLU A 265 -12.37 -5.75 35.02
N LYS A 266 -11.45 -4.79 34.91
CA LYS A 266 -11.81 -3.37 34.82
C LYS A 266 -12.39 -3.00 33.47
N TYR A 267 -11.85 -3.54 32.37
CA TYR A 267 -12.47 -3.40 31.06
C TYR A 267 -13.92 -3.87 31.08
N ASP A 268 -14.19 -5.07 31.62
CA ASP A 268 -15.54 -5.65 31.71
C ASP A 268 -16.48 -4.79 32.56
N GLU A 269 -16.00 -4.27 33.69
CA GLU A 269 -16.75 -3.34 34.53
C GLU A 269 -17.15 -2.06 33.77
N LEU A 270 -16.23 -1.49 32.98
CA LEU A 270 -16.51 -0.29 32.18
C LEU A 270 -17.51 -0.57 31.06
N MET A 271 -17.41 -1.72 30.38
CA MET A 271 -18.35 -2.12 29.33
C MET A 271 -19.76 -2.41 29.86
N GLN A 272 -19.91 -2.72 31.16
CA GLN A 272 -21.20 -2.92 31.82
C GLN A 272 -21.80 -1.62 32.41
N GLY A 273 -21.00 -0.54 32.52
CA GLY A 273 -21.36 0.73 33.14
C GLY A 273 -22.08 1.71 32.20
N LYS A 274 -22.83 2.67 32.77
CA LYS A 274 -23.61 3.69 32.02
C LYS A 274 -23.04 5.12 32.05
N LYS A 275 -21.76 5.32 32.38
CA LYS A 275 -21.17 6.67 32.31
C LYS A 275 -19.68 6.63 32.01
N LEU A 276 -19.28 7.28 30.91
CA LEU A 276 -17.90 7.54 30.54
C LEU A 276 -17.28 8.53 31.53
N ASP A 277 -16.41 8.05 32.42
CA ASP A 277 -15.47 8.90 33.15
C ASP A 277 -14.14 8.88 32.40
N ILE A 278 -13.89 9.94 31.62
CA ILE A 278 -12.70 10.09 30.78
C ILE A 278 -11.41 9.84 31.57
N ALA A 279 -11.34 10.26 32.84
CA ALA A 279 -10.13 10.07 33.64
C ALA A 279 -9.86 8.58 33.93
N ILE A 280 -10.91 7.78 34.13
CA ILE A 280 -10.79 6.33 34.35
C ILE A 280 -10.32 5.63 33.07
N TYR A 281 -10.87 6.02 31.91
CA TYR A 281 -10.49 5.43 30.62
C TYR A 281 -9.03 5.73 30.29
N LYS A 282 -8.63 7.02 30.40
CA LYS A 282 -7.23 7.42 30.22
C LYS A 282 -6.28 6.66 31.14
N ASN A 283 -6.62 6.52 32.42
CA ASN A 283 -5.79 5.78 33.38
C ASN A 283 -5.64 4.30 32.99
N LEU A 284 -6.72 3.65 32.55
CA LEU A 284 -6.69 2.26 32.12
C LEU A 284 -5.79 2.10 30.88
N ILE A 285 -5.99 2.91 29.85
CA ILE A 285 -5.22 2.83 28.60
C ILE A 285 -3.73 3.08 28.87
N SER A 286 -3.38 4.12 29.64
CA SER A 286 -1.99 4.38 30.02
C SER A 286 -1.35 3.20 30.76
N LYS A 287 -2.08 2.57 31.69
CA LYS A 287 -1.56 1.40 32.43
C LYS A 287 -1.33 0.20 31.52
N ILE A 288 -2.23 -0.06 30.56
CA ILE A 288 -2.03 -1.13 29.57
C ILE A 288 -0.78 -0.81 28.74
N ALA A 289 -0.68 0.40 28.19
CA ALA A 289 0.44 0.81 27.34
C ALA A 289 1.80 0.66 28.06
N ILE A 290 1.89 1.17 29.29
CA ILE A 290 3.10 1.11 30.11
C ILE A 290 3.46 -0.34 30.40
N ALA A 291 2.50 -1.17 30.83
CA ALA A 291 2.77 -2.57 31.12
C ALA A 291 3.25 -3.35 29.89
N ILE A 292 2.69 -3.08 28.70
CA ILE A 292 3.17 -3.66 27.43
C ILE A 292 4.60 -3.17 27.15
N CYS A 293 4.85 -1.86 27.20
CA CYS A 293 6.15 -1.29 26.91
C CYS A 293 7.24 -1.81 27.87
N GLU A 294 6.96 -1.91 29.17
CA GLU A 294 7.87 -2.48 30.15
C GLU A 294 8.22 -3.94 29.85
N LYS A 295 7.23 -4.76 29.45
CA LYS A 295 7.45 -6.17 29.09
C LYS A 295 8.24 -6.33 27.80
N LEU A 296 8.11 -5.38 26.89
CA LEU A 296 8.83 -5.35 25.60
C LEU A 296 10.15 -4.56 25.68
N ASP A 297 10.55 -4.07 26.85
CA ASP A 297 11.74 -3.23 27.06
C ASP A 297 11.78 -1.97 26.16
N LEU A 298 10.61 -1.37 25.95
CA LEU A 298 10.42 -0.14 25.16
C LEU A 298 10.45 1.10 26.04
N ASN A 299 11.30 2.06 25.69
CA ASN A 299 11.52 3.29 26.45
C ASN A 299 10.65 4.44 25.94
N LEU A 300 9.45 4.61 26.49
CA LEU A 300 8.55 5.72 26.15
C LEU A 300 9.17 7.08 26.50
N ILE A 301 9.23 8.00 25.53
CA ILE A 301 9.70 9.38 25.75
C ILE A 301 8.49 10.30 25.88
N THR A 302 7.92 10.43 27.07
CA THR A 302 6.93 11.49 27.33
C THR A 302 7.29 12.27 28.59
N LYS A 303 6.59 13.39 28.81
CA LYS A 303 6.82 14.28 29.97
C LYS A 303 6.79 13.54 31.31
N ASN A 304 6.10 12.39 31.38
CA ASN A 304 5.94 11.55 32.58
C ASN A 304 6.15 10.04 32.37
N GLY A 305 6.57 9.57 31.18
CA GLY A 305 6.68 8.13 30.88
C GLY A 305 5.36 7.41 30.59
N GLU A 306 4.31 8.15 30.22
CA GLU A 306 2.97 7.65 29.86
C GLU A 306 2.67 7.88 28.36
N ILE A 307 1.57 7.33 27.83
CA ILE A 307 1.06 7.73 26.52
C ILE A 307 0.48 9.15 26.55
N ASP A 308 0.48 9.81 25.40
CA ASP A 308 -0.08 11.14 25.24
C ASP A 308 -1.54 11.03 24.74
N PHE A 309 -2.39 11.94 25.18
CA PHE A 309 -3.77 12.05 24.70
C PHE A 309 -3.95 13.40 24.00
N PHE A 310 -4.69 13.42 22.90
CA PHE A 310 -4.94 14.64 22.13
C PHE A 310 -6.40 14.72 21.66
N GLN A 311 -6.81 15.92 21.27
CA GLN A 311 -8.12 16.16 20.66
C GLN A 311 -7.90 16.49 19.18
N GLY A 312 -8.35 15.60 18.30
CA GLY A 312 -8.25 15.72 16.85
C GLY A 312 -9.57 15.37 16.17
N ASP A 313 -9.53 15.15 14.86
CA ASP A 313 -10.69 14.67 14.09
C ASP A 313 -11.13 13.28 14.59
N GLU A 314 -12.43 12.96 14.58
CA GLU A 314 -12.93 11.65 15.00
C GLU A 314 -12.41 10.52 14.09
N GLU A 315 -12.00 10.83 12.87
CA GLU A 315 -11.35 9.89 11.95
C GLU A 315 -9.89 9.55 12.35
N GLU A 316 -9.24 10.39 13.16
CA GLU A 316 -7.87 10.18 13.65
C GLU A 316 -7.90 9.41 14.98
N TRP A 317 -7.53 8.13 14.98
CA TRP A 317 -7.60 7.29 16.19
C TRP A 317 -6.35 7.39 17.07
N GLY A 318 -5.17 7.50 16.45
CA GLY A 318 -3.89 7.55 17.15
C GLY A 318 -2.72 7.69 16.19
N GLU A 319 -1.54 7.95 16.74
CA GLU A 319 -0.30 8.00 15.99
C GLU A 319 0.92 7.63 16.85
N TYR A 320 1.91 7.03 16.19
CA TYR A 320 3.26 6.88 16.68
C TYR A 320 4.20 7.89 16.01
N CYS A 321 4.92 8.69 16.81
CA CYS A 321 5.94 9.59 16.29
C CYS A 321 7.06 9.83 17.31
N LYS A 322 8.31 9.62 16.91
CA LYS A 322 9.53 9.90 17.71
C LYS A 322 9.46 9.29 19.12
N ARG A 323 9.11 8.00 19.21
CA ARG A 323 8.99 7.26 20.49
C ARG A 323 7.87 7.74 21.40
N ARG A 324 6.85 8.39 20.83
CA ARG A 324 5.63 8.85 21.51
C ARG A 324 4.44 8.18 20.86
N ILE A 325 3.56 7.65 21.70
CA ILE A 325 2.28 7.08 21.29
C ILE A 325 1.21 8.06 21.73
N ARG A 326 0.34 8.42 20.79
CA ARG A 326 -0.76 9.35 20.98
C ARG A 326 -2.07 8.69 20.63
N VAL A 327 -3.10 8.88 21.44
CA VAL A 327 -4.46 8.41 21.17
C VAL A 327 -5.46 9.54 21.24
N ASN A 328 -6.49 9.51 20.41
CA ASN A 328 -7.49 10.57 20.34
C ASN A 328 -8.54 10.43 21.45
N GLU A 329 -8.67 11.48 22.25
CA GLU A 329 -9.59 11.57 23.38
C GLU A 329 -11.06 11.53 22.96
N ASN A 330 -11.38 12.02 21.76
CA ASN A 330 -12.74 12.05 21.24
C ASN A 330 -13.30 10.64 21.03
N ASN A 331 -12.41 9.67 20.77
CA ASN A 331 -12.75 8.28 20.46
C ASN A 331 -12.75 7.36 21.68
N LEU A 332 -12.54 7.89 22.90
CA LEU A 332 -12.54 7.10 24.15
C LEU A 332 -13.86 6.38 24.46
N HIS A 333 -14.94 6.77 23.80
CA HIS A 333 -16.22 6.08 23.89
C HIS A 333 -16.17 4.66 23.32
N ASP A 334 -15.25 4.39 22.38
CA ASP A 334 -14.93 3.05 21.87
C ASP A 334 -13.59 2.57 22.45
N LEU A 335 -13.64 2.08 23.69
CA LEU A 335 -12.45 1.60 24.38
C LEU A 335 -11.78 0.41 23.67
N LYS A 336 -12.55 -0.43 22.97
CA LYS A 336 -11.99 -1.58 22.26
C LYS A 336 -11.10 -1.11 21.12
N GLU A 337 -11.62 -0.22 20.26
CA GLU A 337 -10.88 0.31 19.13
C GLU A 337 -9.71 1.22 19.57
N ILE A 338 -9.82 1.93 20.70
CA ILE A 338 -8.69 2.68 21.26
C ILE A 338 -7.56 1.77 21.75
N ILE A 339 -7.87 0.68 22.46
CA ILE A 339 -6.83 -0.27 22.91
C ILE A 339 -6.19 -0.94 21.69
N LYS A 340 -6.98 -1.29 20.68
CA LYS A 340 -6.49 -1.83 19.40
C LYS A 340 -5.52 -0.85 18.73
N THR A 341 -5.90 0.41 18.57
CA THR A 341 -5.05 1.48 18.02
C THR A 341 -3.77 1.65 18.84
N MET A 342 -3.86 1.66 20.16
CA MET A 342 -2.69 1.76 21.02
C MET A 342 -1.73 0.56 20.83
N ILE A 343 -2.23 -0.68 20.71
CA ILE A 343 -1.40 -1.86 20.41
C ILE A 343 -0.75 -1.75 19.02
N HIS A 344 -1.46 -1.20 18.05
CA HIS A 344 -0.94 -0.91 16.71
C HIS A 344 0.26 0.05 16.79
N GLU A 345 0.09 1.20 17.46
CA GLU A 345 1.14 2.20 17.58
C GLU A 345 2.36 1.71 18.39
N ILE A 346 2.15 0.87 19.41
CA ILE A 346 3.26 0.21 20.12
C ILE A 346 4.03 -0.72 19.18
N ARG A 347 3.38 -1.35 18.18
CA ARG A 347 4.07 -2.23 17.23
C ARG A 347 4.99 -1.43 16.31
N HIS A 348 4.56 -0.26 15.83
CA HIS A 348 5.45 0.67 15.11
C HIS A 348 6.67 1.05 15.94
N PHE A 349 6.47 1.38 17.22
CA PHE A 349 7.57 1.68 18.13
C PHE A 349 8.52 0.48 18.32
N TYR A 350 7.96 -0.73 18.46
CA TYR A 350 8.72 -1.96 18.60
C TYR A 350 9.62 -2.21 17.39
N VAL A 351 9.07 -2.07 16.17
CA VAL A 351 9.81 -2.24 14.93
C VAL A 351 10.94 -1.20 14.82
N GLU A 352 10.67 0.09 15.06
CA GLU A 352 11.72 1.12 15.04
C GLU A 352 12.85 0.82 16.04
N THR A 353 12.52 0.28 17.21
CA THR A 353 13.48 0.04 18.28
C THR A 353 14.37 -1.17 18.00
N TYR A 354 13.80 -2.25 17.49
CA TYR A 354 14.47 -3.55 17.46
C TYR A 354 14.87 -4.03 16.08
N TYR A 355 14.27 -3.51 15.01
CA TYR A 355 14.53 -3.99 13.66
C TYR A 355 15.65 -3.16 13.04
N TYR A 356 16.63 -3.84 12.46
CA TYR A 356 17.74 -3.23 11.73
C TYR A 356 18.24 -4.14 10.60
N PRO A 357 19.01 -3.61 9.64
CA PRO A 357 19.52 -4.40 8.53
C PRO A 357 20.36 -5.58 9.02
N GLY A 358 20.05 -6.78 8.54
CA GLY A 358 20.84 -8.00 8.81
C GLY A 358 20.28 -8.96 9.87
N GLN A 359 19.12 -8.68 10.47
CA GLN A 359 18.46 -9.58 11.44
C GLN A 359 17.49 -10.60 10.82
N GLY A 360 17.53 -10.77 9.51
CA GLY A 360 16.47 -11.44 8.77
C GLY A 360 15.95 -10.57 7.65
N ILE A 361 15.40 -11.20 6.62
CA ILE A 361 14.96 -10.50 5.42
C ILE A 361 13.56 -9.88 5.55
N LEU A 362 12.64 -10.52 6.27
CA LEU A 362 11.32 -9.98 6.62
C LEU A 362 11.45 -8.79 7.56
N ARG A 363 12.35 -8.87 8.54
CA ARG A 363 12.66 -7.74 9.43
C ARG A 363 13.35 -6.60 8.68
N GLY A 364 14.27 -6.94 7.78
CA GLY A 364 14.89 -5.97 6.87
C GLY A 364 13.86 -5.31 5.95
N TYR A 365 12.86 -6.04 5.48
CA TYR A 365 11.79 -5.51 4.64
C TYR A 365 10.96 -4.47 5.38
N LEU A 366 10.49 -4.77 6.59
CA LEU A 366 9.82 -3.80 7.46
C LEU A 366 10.68 -2.57 7.72
N PHE A 367 11.94 -2.79 8.12
CA PHE A 367 12.89 -1.71 8.38
C PHE A 367 13.02 -0.76 7.19
N TYR A 368 13.30 -1.27 6.00
CA TYR A 368 13.53 -0.42 4.83
C TYR A 368 12.23 0.20 4.30
N ALA A 369 11.11 -0.53 4.31
CA ALA A 369 9.80 -0.02 3.87
C ALA A 369 9.31 1.16 4.72
N HIS A 370 9.70 1.25 5.99
CA HIS A 370 9.33 2.34 6.89
C HIS A 370 9.61 3.74 6.32
N GLY A 371 10.73 3.89 5.60
CA GLY A 371 11.12 5.18 5.01
C GLY A 371 10.33 5.56 3.74
N PHE A 372 9.51 4.64 3.24
CA PHE A 372 8.73 4.78 2.02
C PHE A 372 7.25 4.52 2.31
N SER A 373 6.79 5.01 3.46
CA SER A 373 5.42 4.87 3.90
C SER A 373 4.48 5.72 3.03
N ILE A 374 3.44 5.08 2.50
CA ILE A 374 2.35 5.71 1.77
C ILE A 374 1.41 6.36 2.79
N SER A 375 0.85 7.52 2.47
CA SER A 375 -0.14 8.24 3.30
C SER A 375 -1.45 8.31 2.54
N ASP A 376 -2.58 8.29 3.26
CA ASP A 376 -3.91 8.47 2.68
C ASP A 376 -4.07 9.81 1.96
N ASP A 377 -3.29 10.84 2.32
CA ASP A 377 -3.32 12.16 1.66
C ASP A 377 -2.92 12.14 0.17
N TYR A 378 -2.43 11.00 -0.33
CA TYR A 378 -1.88 10.86 -1.68
C TYR A 378 -2.65 9.86 -2.53
N LYS A 379 -3.96 9.72 -2.28
CA LYS A 379 -4.89 8.81 -3.00
C LYS A 379 -4.65 8.79 -4.49
N ILE A 380 -4.57 9.95 -5.16
CA ILE A 380 -4.40 10.02 -6.63
C ILE A 380 -3.29 9.11 -7.17
N LEU A 381 -2.12 9.02 -6.52
CA LEU A 381 -1.01 8.20 -7.02
C LEU A 381 -1.14 6.71 -6.69
N PHE A 382 -1.95 6.37 -5.68
CA PHE A 382 -1.97 5.04 -5.07
C PHE A 382 -3.38 4.41 -4.98
N ASP A 383 -4.41 5.09 -5.48
CA ASP A 383 -5.82 4.65 -5.43
C ASP A 383 -6.05 3.37 -6.25
N GLY A 384 -5.20 3.14 -7.25
CA GLY A 384 -5.21 1.90 -8.05
C GLY A 384 -4.78 0.65 -7.27
N PHE A 385 -4.38 0.76 -5.99
CA PHE A 385 -3.94 -0.36 -5.17
C PHE A 385 -4.90 -0.59 -4.01
N TYR A 386 -5.60 -1.72 -4.07
CA TYR A 386 -6.47 -2.17 -3.00
C TYR A 386 -6.48 -3.70 -2.89
N LYS A 387 -6.76 -4.21 -1.69
CA LYS A 387 -7.05 -5.62 -1.43
C LYS A 387 -8.38 -5.79 -0.73
N PHE A 388 -8.97 -6.96 -0.83
CA PHE A 388 -10.09 -7.33 0.04
C PHE A 388 -9.57 -8.15 1.21
N ASP A 389 -10.03 -7.82 2.42
CA ASP A 389 -9.81 -8.68 3.58
C ASP A 389 -10.81 -9.85 3.60
N ASP A 390 -10.67 -10.75 4.58
CA ASP A 390 -11.55 -11.92 4.76
C ASP A 390 -13.04 -11.55 4.96
N LYS A 391 -13.35 -10.28 5.21
CA LYS A 391 -14.69 -9.74 5.42
C LYS A 391 -15.17 -8.90 4.22
N GLU A 392 -14.49 -9.01 3.08
CA GLU A 392 -14.76 -8.24 1.85
C GLU A 392 -14.62 -6.72 2.04
N ARG A 393 -13.90 -6.27 3.07
CA ARG A 393 -13.56 -4.86 3.23
C ARG A 393 -12.40 -4.52 2.31
N GLN A 394 -12.53 -3.44 1.57
CA GLN A 394 -11.47 -2.91 0.74
C GLN A 394 -10.42 -2.21 1.61
N GLU A 395 -9.18 -2.65 1.48
CA GLU A 395 -7.99 -2.14 2.14
C GLU A 395 -7.12 -1.42 1.11
N ASN A 396 -6.82 -0.15 1.34
CA ASN A 396 -6.12 0.68 0.36
C ASN A 396 -4.58 0.52 0.44
N ALA A 397 -3.86 1.26 -0.39
CA ALA A 397 -2.38 1.26 -0.42
C ALA A 397 -1.72 1.60 0.94
N TYR A 398 -2.35 2.46 1.74
CA TYR A 398 -1.89 2.77 3.09
C TYR A 398 -2.02 1.56 4.01
N GLU A 399 -3.14 0.83 3.97
CA GLU A 399 -3.39 -0.30 4.87
C GLU A 399 -2.59 -1.57 4.51
N ILE A 400 -2.31 -1.79 3.22
CA ILE A 400 -1.59 -2.98 2.75
C ILE A 400 -0.05 -2.84 2.84
N GLN A 401 0.47 -1.65 3.14
CA GLN A 401 1.92 -1.47 3.23
C GLN A 401 2.52 -2.23 4.42
N PRO A 402 3.77 -2.71 4.35
CA PRO A 402 4.34 -3.65 5.32
C PRO A 402 4.21 -3.22 6.77
N ASN A 403 4.51 -1.95 7.07
CA ASN A 403 4.50 -1.45 8.45
C ASN A 403 3.09 -1.39 9.04
N GLU A 404 2.10 -1.04 8.24
CA GLU A 404 0.69 -1.05 8.65
C GLU A 404 0.15 -2.47 8.70
N ARG A 405 0.50 -3.29 7.72
CA ARG A 405 0.02 -4.66 7.57
C ARG A 405 0.45 -5.56 8.72
N ASP A 406 1.71 -5.46 9.15
CA ASP A 406 2.26 -6.18 10.31
C ASP A 406 1.57 -5.74 11.62
N ALA A 407 1.38 -4.43 11.82
CA ALA A 407 0.71 -3.89 13.00
C ALA A 407 -0.78 -4.30 13.05
N ARG A 408 -1.49 -4.24 11.92
CA ARG A 408 -2.89 -4.68 11.78
C ARG A 408 -3.07 -6.18 11.98
N PHE A 409 -2.06 -6.98 11.67
CA PHE A 409 -2.12 -8.40 11.97
C PHE A 409 -2.13 -8.64 13.49
N VAL A 410 -1.24 -7.98 14.24
CA VAL A 410 -1.11 -8.21 15.69
C VAL A 410 -2.21 -7.55 16.52
N GLU A 411 -2.81 -6.45 16.05
CA GLU A 411 -3.88 -5.76 16.77
C GLU A 411 -5.18 -6.60 16.87
N LYS A 412 -5.36 -7.59 15.98
CA LYS A 412 -6.47 -8.58 16.03
C LYS A 412 -6.54 -9.34 17.35
N ILE A 413 -5.48 -9.28 18.16
CA ILE A 413 -5.49 -9.78 19.54
C ILE A 413 -6.61 -9.23 20.41
N ILE A 414 -7.09 -8.02 20.10
CA ILE A 414 -8.17 -7.37 20.85
C ILE A 414 -9.47 -8.16 20.78
N ASP A 415 -9.65 -9.01 19.76
CA ASP A 415 -10.86 -9.81 19.59
C ASP A 415 -11.04 -10.86 20.70
N PHE A 416 -9.99 -11.17 21.48
CA PHE A 416 -10.12 -12.00 22.69
C PHE A 416 -10.80 -11.27 23.88
N LEU A 417 -10.95 -9.95 23.82
CA LEU A 417 -11.65 -9.18 24.87
C LEU A 417 -13.18 -9.17 24.71
N GLY A 418 -13.70 -9.59 23.54
CA GLY A 418 -15.12 -9.58 23.18
C GLY A 418 -15.82 -10.92 23.33
#